data_AF-Q71I87-F1
#
_entry.id   AF-Q71I87-F1
#
_cell.length_a   1.000
_cell.length_b   1.000
_cell.length_c   1.000
_cell.angle_alpha   90.00
_cell.angle_beta   90.00
_cell.angle_gamma   90.00
#
_symmetry.space_group_name_H-M   'P 1'
#
loop_
_entity.id
_entity.type
_entity.pdbx_description
1 polymer ?
#
loop_
_entity_poly.entity_id
_entity_poly.type
_entity_poly.pdbx_seq_one_letter_code
_entity_poly.pdbx_strand_id
1 'polypeptide(L)'
;SIHAILAAELGKQDKAVEFYERTARLDLDNYNNDTVDGLHITSMSGSWLAIVQGFAGMRYNEDGISFAPFLPKKWSSYSFKINYRGRILALEVEKDKEVKLTLLSGEDLPVKVWDQEVTLKEGQSQCLKD
;
A
#
# COMPACT_ATOMS: atom_id res chain seq x y z
N SER A 1 9.73 -6.32 6.41
CA SER A 1 8.64 -6.26 5.41
C SER A 1 7.53 -7.27 5.63
N ILE A 2 7.76 -8.59 5.56
CA ILE A 2 6.70 -9.62 5.69
C ILE A 2 5.93 -9.48 7.02
N HIS A 3 6.64 -9.31 8.13
CA HIS A 3 6.03 -9.06 9.43
C HIS A 3 5.15 -7.79 9.46
N ALA A 4 5.49 -6.76 8.68
CA ALA A 4 4.67 -5.55 8.57
C ALA A 4 3.35 -5.85 7.85
N ILE A 5 3.40 -6.62 6.76
CA ILE A 5 2.22 -7.04 5.99
C ILE A 5 1.29 -7.89 6.85
N LEU A 6 1.84 -8.90 7.56
CA LEU A 6 1.03 -9.75 8.44
C LEU A 6 0.44 -8.98 9.63
N ALA A 7 1.20 -8.06 10.22
CA ALA A 7 0.68 -7.21 11.29
C ALA A 7 -0.46 -6.31 10.80
N ALA A 8 -0.34 -5.74 9.59
CA ALA A 8 -1.39 -4.94 8.97
C ALA A 8 -2.66 -5.78 8.74
N GLU A 9 -2.50 -6.98 8.17
CA GLU A 9 -3.61 -7.91 7.90
C GLU A 9 -4.34 -8.36 9.17
N LEU A 10 -3.61 -8.51 10.29
CA LEU A 10 -4.19 -8.83 11.60
C LEU A 10 -4.76 -7.60 12.35
N GLY A 11 -4.84 -6.44 11.70
CA GLY A 11 -5.31 -5.19 12.32
C GLY A 11 -4.36 -4.58 13.36
N LYS A 12 -3.13 -5.09 13.47
CA LYS A 12 -2.10 -4.59 14.40
C LYS A 12 -1.33 -3.41 13.78
N GLN A 13 -2.06 -2.33 13.49
CA GLN A 13 -1.56 -1.17 12.73
C GLN A 13 -0.28 -0.56 13.33
N ASP A 14 -0.23 -0.32 14.64
CA ASP A 14 0.96 0.26 15.29
C ASP A 14 2.19 -0.65 15.10
N LYS A 15 2.00 -1.97 15.18
CA LYS A 15 3.07 -2.95 14.96
C LYS A 15 3.48 -3.03 13.49
N ALA A 16 2.53 -2.91 12.58
CA ALA A 16 2.81 -2.84 11.14
C ALA A 16 3.69 -1.63 10.80
N VAL A 17 3.39 -0.46 11.39
CA VAL A 17 4.18 0.76 11.22
C VAL A 17 5.58 0.60 11.82
N GLU A 18 5.72 0.03 13.02
CA GLU A 18 7.03 -0.26 13.61
C GLU A 18 7.90 -1.14 12.69
N PHE A 19 7.33 -2.22 12.14
CA PHE A 19 8.07 -3.10 11.22
C PHE A 19 8.38 -2.43 9.88
N TYR A 20 7.52 -1.55 9.40
CA TYR A 20 7.78 -0.71 8.23
C TYR A 20 8.95 0.23 8.48
N GLU A 21 8.96 0.99 9.59
CA GLU A 21 10.01 1.95 9.93
C GLU A 21 11.38 1.28 9.97
N ARG A 22 11.48 0.11 10.61
CA ARG A 22 12.72 -0.69 10.63
C ARG A 22 13.17 -1.11 9.23
N THR A 23 12.24 -1.45 8.33
CA THR A 23 12.57 -1.88 6.96
C THR A 23 12.98 -0.68 6.10
N ALA A 24 12.19 0.40 6.11
CA ALA A 24 12.38 1.57 5.27
C ALA A 24 13.62 2.39 5.66
N ARG A 25 14.05 2.31 6.92
CA ARG A 25 15.22 3.03 7.44
C ARG A 25 16.40 2.12 7.77
N LEU A 26 16.38 0.85 7.34
CA LEU A 26 17.38 -0.15 7.70
C LEU A 26 18.80 0.37 7.49
N ASP A 27 19.12 0.76 6.25
CA ASP A 27 20.45 1.23 5.89
C ASP A 27 20.73 2.64 6.45
N LEU A 28 19.73 3.53 6.42
CA LEU A 28 19.84 4.92 6.87
C LEU A 28 20.19 5.05 8.36
N ASP A 29 19.60 4.21 9.20
CA ASP A 29 19.82 4.20 10.65
C ASP A 29 20.79 3.08 11.06
N ASN A 30 21.36 2.35 10.11
CA ASN A 30 22.28 1.24 10.33
C ASN A 30 21.74 0.19 11.34
N TYR A 31 20.46 -0.20 11.21
CA TYR A 31 19.77 -1.09 12.16
C TYR A 31 20.46 -2.45 12.35
N ASN A 32 21.18 -2.91 11.33
CA ASN A 32 21.90 -4.18 11.35
C ASN A 32 23.39 -4.03 11.71
N ASN A 33 23.89 -2.79 11.85
CA ASN A 33 25.29 -2.44 12.11
C ASN A 33 26.29 -2.87 11.02
N ASP A 34 25.84 -3.04 9.78
CA ASP A 34 26.60 -3.56 8.64
C ASP A 34 26.39 -2.74 7.34
N THR A 35 25.76 -1.54 7.39
CA THR A 35 25.61 -0.69 6.18
C THR A 35 26.96 -0.31 5.54
N VAL A 36 28.06 -0.37 6.31
CA VAL A 36 29.42 -0.15 5.81
C VAL A 36 29.84 -1.20 4.76
N ASP A 37 29.27 -2.41 4.84
CA ASP A 37 29.53 -3.51 3.91
C ASP A 37 28.70 -3.41 2.63
N GLY A 38 27.71 -2.51 2.60
CA GLY A 38 26.87 -2.25 1.44
C GLY A 38 25.39 -2.04 1.80
N LEU A 39 24.59 -1.83 0.76
CA LEU A 39 23.16 -1.57 0.89
C LEU A 39 22.34 -2.87 0.81
N HIS A 40 21.28 -2.95 1.63
CA HIS A 40 20.39 -4.11 1.66
C HIS A 40 19.30 -4.02 0.57
N ILE A 41 19.69 -4.23 -0.69
CA ILE A 41 18.81 -4.07 -1.87
C ILE A 41 17.49 -4.85 -1.74
N THR A 42 17.53 -6.07 -1.21
CA THR A 42 16.31 -6.88 -0.97
C THR A 42 15.44 -6.32 0.14
N SER A 43 16.01 -5.66 1.15
CA SER A 43 15.25 -4.97 2.20
C SER A 43 14.51 -3.75 1.64
N MET A 44 15.14 -3.03 0.71
CA MET A 44 14.56 -1.82 0.11
C MET A 44 13.23 -2.08 -0.58
N SER A 45 13.10 -3.19 -1.34
CA SER A 45 11.82 -3.57 -1.97
C SER A 45 10.74 -3.89 -0.94
N GLY A 46 11.16 -4.35 0.25
CA GLY A 46 10.30 -4.61 1.39
C GLY A 46 9.59 -3.37 1.95
N SER A 47 10.16 -2.18 1.78
CA SER A 47 9.52 -0.92 2.21
C SER A 47 8.28 -0.60 1.36
N TRP A 48 8.38 -0.79 0.04
CA TRP A 48 7.26 -0.62 -0.89
C TRP A 48 6.15 -1.65 -0.64
N LEU A 49 6.52 -2.92 -0.46
CA LEU A 49 5.55 -4.00 -0.17
C LEU A 49 4.79 -3.76 1.13
N ALA A 50 5.46 -3.23 2.17
CA ALA A 50 4.80 -2.91 3.43
C ALA A 50 3.73 -1.82 3.29
N ILE A 51 3.93 -0.83 2.41
CA ILE A 51 2.89 0.17 2.10
C ILE A 51 1.78 -0.46 1.25
N VAL A 52 2.13 -1.10 0.14
CA VAL A 52 1.14 -1.53 -0.86
C VAL A 52 0.37 -2.77 -0.43
N GLN A 53 1.04 -3.83 0.02
CA GLN A 53 0.39 -5.06 0.48
C GLN A 53 0.06 -5.02 1.99
N GLY A 54 0.75 -4.20 2.77
CA GLY A 54 0.44 -4.00 4.18
C GLY A 54 -0.60 -2.91 4.38
N PHE A 55 -0.19 -1.64 4.29
CA PHE A 55 -1.04 -0.51 4.69
C PHE A 55 -2.26 -0.33 3.79
N ALA A 56 -2.10 -0.45 2.48
CA ALA A 56 -3.20 -0.37 1.53
C ALA A 56 -4.00 -1.69 1.42
N GLY A 57 -3.51 -2.76 2.04
CA GLY A 57 -4.14 -4.07 2.01
C GLY A 57 -4.32 -4.64 0.59
N MET A 58 -3.45 -4.28 -0.37
CA MET A 58 -3.62 -4.72 -1.76
C MET A 58 -3.56 -6.24 -1.85
N ARG A 59 -4.59 -6.85 -2.43
CA ARG A 59 -4.65 -8.26 -2.78
C ARG A 59 -5.15 -8.42 -4.21
N TYR A 60 -4.84 -9.54 -4.83
CA TYR A 60 -5.37 -9.91 -6.12
C TYR A 60 -5.62 -11.42 -6.16
N ASN A 61 -6.75 -11.82 -6.74
CA ASN A 61 -7.15 -13.22 -6.88
C ASN A 61 -8.00 -13.37 -8.17
N GLU A 62 -8.77 -14.45 -8.25
CA GLU A 62 -9.68 -14.70 -9.38
C GLU A 62 -10.79 -13.64 -9.51
N ASP A 63 -11.21 -13.03 -8.39
CA ASP A 63 -12.25 -11.99 -8.33
C ASP A 63 -11.74 -10.60 -8.73
N GLY A 64 -10.43 -10.45 -8.94
CA GLY A 64 -9.81 -9.19 -9.37
C GLY A 64 -8.86 -8.60 -8.33
N ILE A 65 -8.77 -7.27 -8.30
CA ILE A 65 -7.90 -6.53 -7.38
C ILE A 65 -8.72 -5.92 -6.25
N SER A 66 -8.21 -6.01 -5.03
CA SER A 66 -8.86 -5.46 -3.84
C SER A 66 -7.90 -4.70 -2.92
N PHE A 67 -8.46 -3.79 -2.13
CA PHE A 67 -7.75 -2.97 -1.15
C PHE A 67 -8.51 -2.95 0.17
N ALA A 68 -7.78 -2.88 1.29
CA ALA A 68 -8.34 -2.68 2.63
C ALA A 68 -7.43 -1.71 3.39
N PRO A 69 -7.39 -0.43 2.98
CA PRO A 69 -6.38 0.49 3.45
C PRO A 69 -6.63 0.96 4.87
N PHE A 70 -5.55 1.24 5.60
CA PHE A 70 -5.58 2.09 6.79
C PHE A 70 -4.53 3.19 6.68
N LEU A 71 -4.74 4.29 7.42
CA LEU A 71 -3.78 5.39 7.54
C LEU A 71 -2.97 5.25 8.84
N PRO A 72 -1.63 5.14 8.78
CA PRO A 72 -0.79 5.25 9.98
C PRO A 72 -1.09 6.53 10.78
N LYS A 73 -1.24 6.42 12.11
CA LYS A 73 -1.64 7.53 12.99
C LYS A 73 -0.81 8.82 12.85
N LYS A 74 0.47 8.69 12.49
CA LYS A 74 1.41 9.81 12.34
C LYS A 74 1.43 10.41 10.93
N TRP A 75 0.70 9.84 9.98
CA TRP A 75 0.67 10.28 8.59
C TRP A 75 -0.59 11.10 8.32
N SER A 76 -0.47 12.06 7.41
CA SER A 76 -1.63 12.83 6.93
C SER A 76 -2.29 12.15 5.73
N SER A 77 -1.48 11.52 4.88
CA SER A 77 -1.91 10.74 3.73
C SER A 77 -0.76 9.89 3.21
N TYR A 78 -1.06 8.95 2.32
CA TYR A 78 -0.07 8.33 1.44
C TYR A 78 -0.69 8.03 0.07
N SER A 79 0.15 7.97 -0.95
CA SER A 79 -0.29 7.62 -2.29
C SER A 79 0.77 6.82 -3.04
N PHE A 80 0.29 6.02 -3.99
CA PHE A 80 1.14 5.25 -4.88
C PHE A 80 0.42 4.94 -6.19
N LYS A 81 1.18 4.44 -7.16
CA LYS A 81 0.66 3.93 -8.43
C LYS A 81 1.08 2.49 -8.62
N ILE A 82 0.21 1.70 -9.25
CA ILE A 82 0.52 0.34 -9.69
C ILE A 82 0.16 0.16 -11.15
N ASN A 83 0.86 -0.75 -11.81
CA ASN A 83 0.40 -1.34 -13.05
C ASN A 83 -0.31 -2.66 -12.72
N TYR A 84 -1.57 -2.77 -13.11
CA TYR A 84 -2.35 -3.99 -12.96
C TYR A 84 -2.94 -4.39 -14.31
N ARG A 85 -2.45 -5.49 -14.89
CA ARG A 85 -2.92 -6.01 -16.19
C ARG A 85 -2.94 -4.93 -17.29
N GLY A 86 -1.86 -4.14 -17.40
CA GLY A 86 -1.73 -3.06 -18.40
C GLY A 86 -2.45 -1.75 -18.06
N ARG A 87 -3.13 -1.68 -16.91
CA ARG A 87 -3.84 -0.49 -16.43
C ARG A 87 -3.00 0.24 -15.37
N ILE A 88 -2.94 1.56 -15.42
CA ILE A 88 -2.26 2.36 -14.39
C ILE A 88 -3.29 2.86 -13.40
N LEU A 89 -3.23 2.33 -12.17
CA LEU A 89 -4.10 2.72 -11.07
C LEU A 89 -3.32 3.61 -10.09
N ALA A 90 -3.86 4.77 -9.76
CA ALA A 90 -3.41 5.60 -8.65
C ALA A 90 -4.33 5.42 -7.45
N LEU A 91 -3.75 5.28 -6.27
CA LEU A 91 -4.47 5.18 -5.00
C LEU A 91 -3.92 6.23 -4.04
N GLU A 92 -4.82 6.97 -3.40
CA GLU A 92 -4.54 7.99 -2.40
C GLU A 92 -5.38 7.66 -1.15
N VAL A 93 -4.74 7.61 0.02
CA VAL A 93 -5.40 7.38 1.31
C VAL A 93 -5.19 8.61 2.17
N GLU A 94 -6.29 9.19 2.64
CA GLU A 94 -6.30 10.41 3.44
C GLU A 94 -6.89 10.16 4.84
N LYS A 95 -7.00 11.23 5.63
CA LYS A 95 -7.68 11.19 6.92
C LYS A 95 -9.16 10.84 6.77
N ASP A 96 -9.81 10.57 7.89
CA ASP A 96 -11.24 10.21 7.94
C ASP A 96 -11.61 8.99 7.10
N LYS A 97 -10.63 8.08 6.95
CA LYS A 97 -10.74 6.82 6.19
C LYS A 97 -11.18 7.02 4.75
N GLU A 98 -10.80 8.15 4.14
CA GLU A 98 -11.10 8.43 2.74
C GLU A 98 -10.03 7.83 1.82
N VAL A 99 -10.49 7.14 0.78
CA VAL A 99 -9.65 6.51 -0.24
C VAL A 99 -10.11 6.98 -1.60
N LYS A 100 -9.18 7.56 -2.36
CA LYS A 100 -9.42 7.97 -3.73
C LYS A 100 -8.65 7.05 -4.68
N LEU A 101 -9.37 6.45 -5.61
CA LEU A 101 -8.80 5.66 -6.69
C LEU A 101 -9.01 6.37 -8.01
N THR A 102 -7.96 6.42 -8.84
CA THR A 102 -8.03 6.98 -10.19
C THR A 102 -7.43 6.02 -11.18
N LEU A 103 -8.22 5.59 -12.18
CA LEU A 103 -7.68 4.84 -13.32
C LEU A 103 -7.05 5.83 -14.30
N LEU A 104 -5.71 5.92 -14.27
CA LEU A 104 -4.96 6.88 -15.07
C LEU A 104 -4.85 6.48 -16.54
N SER A 105 -4.81 5.18 -16.84
CA SER A 105 -4.82 4.67 -18.22
C SER A 105 -5.31 3.23 -18.28
N GLY A 106 -5.97 2.87 -19.38
CA GLY A 106 -6.38 1.50 -19.70
C GLY A 106 -7.88 1.28 -19.58
N GLU A 107 -8.31 0.07 -19.94
CA GLU A 107 -9.73 -0.29 -19.93
C GLU A 107 -10.33 -0.31 -18.52
N ASP A 108 -11.66 -0.18 -18.48
CA ASP A 108 -12.48 -0.25 -17.27
C ASP A 108 -11.99 -1.34 -16.30
N LEU A 109 -11.91 -0.97 -15.02
CA LEU A 109 -11.33 -1.80 -13.98
C LEU A 109 -12.30 -1.95 -12.80
N PRO A 110 -12.91 -3.13 -12.60
CA PRO A 110 -13.57 -3.43 -11.34
C PRO A 110 -12.52 -3.53 -10.23
N VAL A 111 -12.76 -2.81 -9.13
CA VAL A 111 -11.91 -2.77 -7.94
C VAL A 111 -12.80 -2.93 -6.71
N LYS A 112 -12.36 -3.75 -5.76
CA LYS A 112 -12.98 -3.87 -4.44
C LYS A 112 -12.19 -3.08 -3.41
N VAL A 113 -12.86 -2.29 -2.58
CA VAL A 113 -12.25 -1.58 -1.45
C VAL A 113 -13.10 -1.84 -0.22
N TRP A 114 -12.51 -2.48 0.79
CA TRP A 114 -13.25 -3.10 1.89
C TRP A 114 -14.38 -3.99 1.33
N ASP A 115 -15.64 -3.68 1.63
CA ASP A 115 -16.82 -4.39 1.13
C ASP A 115 -17.53 -3.66 -0.03
N GLN A 116 -16.94 -2.59 -0.57
CA GLN A 116 -17.50 -1.80 -1.66
C GLN A 116 -16.85 -2.16 -3.00
N GLU A 117 -17.66 -2.41 -4.02
CA GLU A 117 -17.21 -2.65 -5.39
C GLU A 117 -17.47 -1.43 -6.26
N VAL A 118 -16.45 -0.98 -6.99
CA VAL A 118 -16.55 0.12 -7.94
C VAL A 118 -15.89 -0.25 -9.26
N THR A 119 -16.45 0.25 -10.36
CA THR A 119 -15.77 0.18 -11.66
C THR A 119 -15.15 1.53 -11.96
N LEU A 120 -13.82 1.54 -12.10
CA LEU A 120 -13.08 2.72 -12.50
C LEU A 120 -13.04 2.79 -14.03
N LYS A 121 -13.23 4.01 -14.54
CA LYS A 121 -13.07 4.35 -15.97
C LYS A 121 -11.86 5.25 -16.15
N GLU A 122 -11.25 5.22 -17.32
CA GLU A 122 -10.07 6.01 -17.60
C GLU A 122 -10.32 7.51 -17.33
N GLY A 123 -9.38 8.14 -16.62
CA GLY A 123 -9.45 9.54 -16.22
C GLY A 123 -10.43 9.85 -15.08
N GLN A 124 -11.20 8.87 -14.59
CA GLN A 124 -12.16 9.07 -13.51
C GLN A 124 -11.57 8.71 -12.15
N SER A 125 -11.97 9.48 -11.13
CA SER A 125 -11.70 9.19 -9.73
C SER A 125 -12.96 8.71 -9.03
N GLN A 126 -12.81 7.74 -8.11
CA GLN A 126 -13.83 7.34 -7.16
C GLN A 126 -13.30 7.56 -5.74
N CYS A 127 -14.10 8.21 -4.89
CA CYS A 127 -13.80 8.38 -3.47
C CYS A 127 -14.68 7.44 -2.66
N LEU A 128 -14.06 6.67 -1.77
CA LEU A 128 -14.71 5.68 -0.91
C LEU A 128 -14.33 5.96 0.54
N LYS A 129 -15.25 5.65 1.45
CA LYS A 129 -15.03 5.73 2.91
C LYS A 129 -15.44 4.40 3.54
N ASP A 130 -14.66 3.95 4.51
CA ASP A 130 -14.92 2.75 5.34
C ASP A 130 -16.13 2.94 6.25
#